data_AF-A0A7H0JXB7-F1
#
_entry.id   AF-A0A7H0JXB7-F1
#
_cell.length_a   1.000
_cell.length_b   1.000
_cell.length_c   1.000
_cell.angle_alpha   90.00
_cell.angle_beta   90.00
_cell.angle_gamma   90.00
#
_symmetry.space_group_name_H-M   'P 1'
#
loop_
_entity.id
_entity.type
_entity.pdbx_description
1 polymer ?
#
loop_
_entity_poly.entity_id
_entity_poly.type
_entity_poly.pdbx_seq_one_letter_code
_entity_poly.pdbx_strand_id
1 'polypeptide(L)'
;MYGTLLVLTVVGAVFAVRYTADAESTPEELPQPARPFNPAPADPANVAASVRPHLIENLQVGTTKTGVMARGDITEQAVADPTEFAGHVSRLLEQNCLDTLTLTTPDGMRLNFWGFCFATIPEQTIYDFVRFAATEEADAVSFAKFPAQKGVQYAKLTWMDADSTGKDPRALKRTWNRLQRPEEIDRLTFYGYYPDEVVAMTNDAVDGKKTESSPAGEAFNEKWGLKR
;
A
#
# COMPACT_ATOMS: atom_id res chain seq x y z
N MET A 1 -74.74 -43.64 5.51
CA MET A 1 -74.21 -42.41 4.88
C MET A 1 -73.93 -41.36 5.97
N TYR A 2 -72.91 -41.57 6.82
CA TYR A 2 -72.45 -40.63 7.88
C TYR A 2 -71.02 -40.99 8.35
N GLY A 3 -70.14 -41.40 7.44
CA GLY A 3 -68.76 -41.82 7.78
C GLY A 3 -67.67 -41.09 6.98
N THR A 4 -68.02 -40.47 5.87
CA THR A 4 -67.05 -39.94 4.90
C THR A 4 -66.84 -38.42 5.00
N LEU A 5 -67.69 -37.71 5.76
CA LEU A 5 -67.67 -36.24 5.88
C LEU A 5 -66.83 -35.71 7.05
N LEU A 6 -66.37 -36.57 7.97
CA LEU A 6 -65.55 -36.18 9.14
C LEU A 6 -64.04 -36.31 8.92
N VAL A 7 -63.60 -37.09 7.93
CA VAL A 7 -62.16 -37.28 7.66
C VAL A 7 -61.58 -36.13 6.83
N LEU A 8 -62.37 -35.52 5.94
CA LEU A 8 -61.91 -34.38 5.12
C LEU A 8 -61.71 -33.10 5.94
N THR A 9 -62.45 -32.89 7.03
CA THR A 9 -62.33 -31.71 7.89
C THR A 9 -61.11 -31.76 8.81
N VAL A 10 -60.71 -32.95 9.28
CA VAL A 10 -59.53 -33.10 10.15
C VAL A 10 -58.22 -32.97 9.36
N VAL A 11 -58.17 -33.47 8.11
CA VAL A 11 -56.97 -33.33 7.26
C VAL A 11 -56.75 -31.89 6.82
N GLY A 12 -57.82 -31.15 6.48
CA GLY A 12 -57.74 -29.73 6.11
C GLY A 12 -57.25 -28.82 7.25
N ALA A 13 -57.67 -29.09 8.49
CA ALA A 13 -57.25 -28.32 9.66
C ALA A 13 -55.77 -28.56 10.03
N VAL A 14 -55.27 -29.79 9.89
CA VAL A 14 -53.86 -30.10 10.21
C VAL A 14 -52.89 -29.52 9.17
N PHE A 15 -53.28 -29.45 7.90
CA PHE A 15 -52.45 -28.80 6.87
C PHE A 15 -52.45 -27.26 6.95
N ALA A 16 -53.56 -26.63 7.36
CA ALA A 16 -53.61 -25.17 7.54
C ALA A 16 -52.83 -24.68 8.78
N VAL A 17 -52.80 -25.49 9.85
CA VAL A 17 -52.03 -25.16 11.07
C VAL A 17 -50.52 -25.39 10.88
N ARG A 18 -50.09 -26.31 10.00
CA ARG A 18 -48.66 -26.45 9.66
C ARG A 18 -48.15 -25.37 8.71
N TYR A 19 -48.99 -24.86 7.79
CA TYR A 19 -48.58 -23.78 6.89
C TYR A 19 -48.46 -22.40 7.56
N THR A 20 -48.98 -22.24 8.78
CA THR A 20 -48.87 -21.01 9.56
C THR A 20 -47.76 -21.06 10.61
N ALA A 21 -47.14 -22.22 10.81
CA ALA A 21 -45.99 -22.40 11.72
C ALA A 21 -44.63 -22.33 11.01
N ASP A 22 -44.58 -22.59 9.70
CA ASP A 22 -43.36 -22.56 8.87
C ASP A 22 -43.26 -21.29 7.99
N ALA A 23 -43.98 -20.23 8.33
CA ALA A 23 -43.51 -18.89 7.97
C ALA A 23 -42.42 -18.51 8.98
N GLU A 24 -41.27 -19.20 8.89
CA GLU A 24 -40.00 -18.64 9.36
C GLU A 24 -39.86 -17.31 8.64
N SER A 25 -40.30 -16.26 9.33
CA SER A 25 -39.84 -14.91 9.09
C SER A 25 -38.33 -15.03 9.19
N THR A 26 -37.65 -15.10 8.05
CA THR A 26 -36.21 -14.90 7.98
C THR A 26 -36.02 -13.61 8.76
N PRO A 27 -35.40 -13.64 9.95
CA PRO A 27 -35.20 -12.42 10.71
C PRO A 27 -34.48 -11.50 9.75
N GLU A 28 -35.12 -10.37 9.43
CA GLU A 28 -34.49 -9.34 8.62
C GLU A 28 -33.21 -9.01 9.38
N GLU A 29 -32.08 -9.54 8.91
CA GLU A 29 -30.81 -9.47 9.61
C GLU A 29 -30.46 -8.00 9.62
N LEU A 30 -30.81 -7.33 10.73
CA LEU A 30 -30.51 -5.93 10.93
C LEU A 30 -29.03 -5.79 10.64
N PRO A 31 -28.64 -4.88 9.72
CA PRO A 31 -27.23 -4.72 9.38
C PRO A 31 -26.49 -4.51 10.69
N GLN A 32 -25.56 -5.42 11.00
CA GLN A 32 -24.82 -5.32 12.25
C GLN A 32 -24.21 -3.92 12.32
N PRO A 33 -24.31 -3.21 13.46
CA PRO A 33 -23.67 -1.93 13.61
C PRO A 33 -22.22 -2.07 13.17
N ALA A 34 -21.82 -1.29 12.16
CA ALA A 34 -20.44 -1.31 11.70
C ALA A 34 -19.57 -1.08 12.93
N ARG A 35 -18.67 -2.02 13.22
CA ARG A 35 -17.76 -1.87 14.36
C ARG A 35 -17.03 -0.55 14.18
N PRO A 36 -17.00 0.34 15.18
CA PRO A 36 -16.32 1.62 15.07
C PRO A 36 -14.86 1.37 14.70
N PHE A 37 -14.45 1.93 13.56
CA PHE A 37 -13.07 1.88 13.12
C PHE A 37 -12.26 2.78 14.05
N ASN A 38 -11.24 2.22 14.71
CA ASN A 38 -10.41 2.95 15.66
C ASN A 38 -8.94 2.90 15.22
N PRO A 39 -8.31 4.06 15.01
CA PRO A 39 -8.88 5.42 15.04
C PRO A 39 -9.87 5.66 13.90
N ALA A 40 -10.79 6.63 14.06
CA ALA A 40 -11.76 6.95 13.03
C ALA A 40 -11.05 7.30 11.70
N PRO A 41 -11.55 6.88 10.54
CA PRO A 41 -10.97 7.23 9.25
C PRO A 41 -10.89 8.75 9.13
N ALA A 42 -9.76 9.27 8.65
CA ALA A 42 -9.65 10.69 8.37
C ALA A 42 -10.65 11.10 7.27
N ASP A 43 -11.09 12.34 7.30
CA ASP A 43 -11.96 12.90 6.27
C ASP A 43 -11.13 13.25 5.03
N PRO A 44 -11.43 12.70 3.83
CA PRO A 44 -10.75 13.07 2.59
C PRO A 44 -10.71 14.58 2.34
N ALA A 45 -11.75 15.32 2.73
CA ALA A 45 -11.79 16.78 2.55
C ALA A 45 -10.73 17.49 3.41
N ASN A 46 -10.48 17.01 4.64
CA ASN A 46 -9.44 17.54 5.50
C ASN A 46 -8.04 17.24 4.95
N VAL A 47 -7.84 16.04 4.39
CA VAL A 47 -6.58 15.69 3.71
C VAL A 47 -6.35 16.64 2.53
N ALA A 48 -7.35 16.82 1.66
CA ALA A 48 -7.24 17.72 0.52
C ALA A 48 -6.95 19.17 0.93
N ALA A 49 -7.61 19.68 1.96
CA ALA A 49 -7.40 21.04 2.47
C ALA A 49 -6.03 21.24 3.14
N SER A 50 -5.43 20.17 3.65
CA SER A 50 -4.12 20.23 4.33
C SER A 50 -2.94 20.25 3.35
N VAL A 51 -3.15 19.84 2.10
CA VAL A 51 -2.10 19.76 1.08
C VAL A 51 -1.73 21.15 0.56
N ARG A 52 -0.43 21.40 0.44
CA ARG A 52 0.13 22.66 -0.07
C ARG A 52 0.29 22.60 -1.59
N PRO A 53 -0.42 23.41 -2.39
CA PRO A 53 -0.39 23.33 -3.85
C PRO A 53 0.97 23.57 -4.49
N HIS A 54 1.86 24.35 -3.85
CA HIS A 54 3.21 24.57 -4.35
C HIS A 54 4.15 23.36 -4.13
N LEU A 55 3.70 22.35 -3.37
CA LEU A 55 4.44 21.11 -3.12
C LEU A 55 3.82 19.92 -3.85
N ILE A 56 2.48 19.82 -3.86
CA ILE A 56 1.73 18.75 -4.49
C ILE A 56 0.55 19.35 -5.25
N GLU A 57 0.47 19.06 -6.54
CA GLU A 57 -0.61 19.47 -7.44
C GLU A 57 -1.48 18.27 -7.87
N ASN A 58 -2.60 18.57 -8.53
CA ASN A 58 -3.55 17.58 -9.07
C ASN A 58 -4.00 16.52 -8.06
N LEU A 59 -4.07 16.90 -6.78
CA LEU A 59 -4.41 15.97 -5.71
C LEU A 59 -5.84 15.43 -5.86
N GLN A 60 -5.96 14.12 -5.88
CA GLN A 60 -7.20 13.37 -5.83
C GLN A 60 -7.23 12.61 -4.51
N VAL A 61 -8.35 12.73 -3.80
CA VAL A 61 -8.57 12.06 -2.51
C VAL A 61 -9.81 11.17 -2.58
N GLY A 62 -9.81 10.09 -1.83
CA GLY A 62 -10.95 9.19 -1.72
C GLY A 62 -10.95 8.44 -0.38
N THR A 63 -12.13 8.00 0.05
CA THR A 63 -12.27 7.17 1.25
C THR A 63 -11.91 5.72 0.95
N THR A 64 -11.18 5.07 1.85
CA THR A 64 -10.98 3.61 1.85
C THR A 64 -11.76 2.98 3.02
N LYS A 65 -11.77 1.65 3.11
CA LYS A 65 -12.38 0.96 4.27
C LYS A 65 -11.68 1.30 5.59
N THR A 66 -10.43 1.74 5.52
CA THR A 66 -9.50 1.86 6.65
C THR A 66 -8.93 3.27 6.81
N GLY A 67 -9.28 4.21 5.95
CA GLY A 67 -8.70 5.56 5.97
C GLY A 67 -8.99 6.35 4.70
N VAL A 68 -8.01 7.14 4.28
CA VAL A 68 -8.02 7.96 3.06
C VAL A 68 -6.96 7.45 2.10
N MET A 69 -7.30 7.39 0.81
CA MET A 69 -6.34 7.30 -0.27
C MET A 69 -6.13 8.67 -0.90
N ALA A 70 -4.90 8.98 -1.27
CA ALA A 70 -4.53 10.21 -1.96
C ALA A 70 -3.56 9.92 -3.10
N ARG A 71 -3.76 10.58 -4.23
CA ARG A 71 -2.85 10.57 -5.38
C ARG A 71 -2.61 12.00 -5.86
N GLY A 72 -1.39 12.35 -6.22
CA GLY A 72 -1.09 13.66 -6.81
C GLY A 72 0.28 13.69 -7.47
N ASP A 73 0.67 14.88 -7.91
CA ASP A 73 1.94 15.13 -8.60
C ASP A 73 2.81 16.05 -7.74
N ILE A 74 4.10 15.75 -7.62
CA ILE A 74 5.07 16.58 -6.91
C ILE A 74 5.51 17.68 -7.87
N THR A 75 5.50 18.93 -7.42
CA THR A 75 5.90 20.06 -8.26
C THR A 75 7.41 20.03 -8.56
N GLU A 76 7.84 20.64 -9.67
CA GLU A 76 9.27 20.77 -10.02
C GLU A 76 10.08 21.41 -8.90
N GLN A 77 9.51 22.43 -8.23
CA GLN A 77 10.15 23.11 -7.10
C GLN A 77 10.39 22.15 -5.92
N ALA A 78 9.39 21.33 -5.58
CA ALA A 78 9.50 20.37 -4.48
C ALA A 78 10.46 19.22 -4.78
N VAL A 79 10.68 18.87 -6.05
CA VAL A 79 11.70 17.90 -6.44
C VAL A 79 13.11 18.52 -6.37
N ALA A 80 13.27 19.76 -6.83
CA ALA A 80 14.55 20.45 -6.82
C ALA A 80 15.07 20.72 -5.40
N ASP A 81 14.17 21.06 -4.47
CA ASP A 81 14.47 21.20 -3.04
C ASP A 81 13.41 20.47 -2.18
N PRO A 82 13.66 19.20 -1.80
CA PRO A 82 12.67 18.40 -1.10
C PRO A 82 12.55 18.70 0.39
N THR A 83 13.24 19.71 0.95
CA THR A 83 13.20 19.98 2.39
C THR A 83 11.78 20.32 2.89
N GLU A 84 11.10 21.29 2.27
CA GLU A 84 9.73 21.63 2.68
C GLU A 84 8.76 20.50 2.37
N PHE A 85 8.93 19.85 1.22
CA PHE A 85 8.13 18.71 0.79
C PHE A 85 8.17 17.56 1.80
N ALA A 86 9.36 17.16 2.24
CA ALA A 86 9.54 16.06 3.17
C ALA A 86 8.87 16.34 4.53
N GLY A 87 9.04 17.56 5.06
CA GLY A 87 8.36 17.99 6.29
C GLY A 87 6.84 18.10 6.12
N HIS A 88 6.36 18.49 4.94
CA HIS A 88 4.92 18.51 4.64
C HIS A 88 4.32 17.10 4.63
N VAL A 89 4.94 16.16 3.91
CA VAL A 89 4.47 14.78 3.83
C VAL A 89 4.54 14.10 5.20
N SER A 90 5.64 14.26 5.95
CA SER A 90 5.78 13.71 7.30
C SER A 90 4.62 14.14 8.21
N ARG A 91 4.29 15.43 8.21
CA ARG A 91 3.16 15.97 8.98
C ARG A 91 1.81 15.49 8.46
N LEU A 92 1.64 15.38 7.15
CA LEU A 92 0.41 14.90 6.54
C LEU A 92 0.09 13.46 6.98
N LEU A 93 1.10 12.59 7.01
CA LEU A 93 0.99 11.20 7.48
C LEU A 93 0.72 11.12 9.00
N GLU A 94 1.38 11.98 9.78
CA GLU A 94 1.19 12.04 11.24
C GLU A 94 -0.23 12.47 11.63
N GLN A 95 -0.80 13.45 10.91
CA GLN A 95 -2.08 14.06 11.24
C GLN A 95 -3.30 13.31 10.68
N ASN A 96 -3.10 12.41 9.72
CA ASN A 96 -4.19 11.78 8.98
C ASN A 96 -4.06 10.27 8.94
N CYS A 97 -5.20 9.60 8.78
CA CYS A 97 -5.24 8.19 8.45
C CYS A 97 -5.08 7.96 6.94
N LEU A 98 -3.84 8.03 6.43
CA LEU A 98 -3.50 7.82 5.02
C LEU A 98 -3.15 6.35 4.76
N ASP A 99 -4.17 5.60 4.36
CA ASP A 99 -4.03 4.19 3.97
C ASP A 99 -3.10 4.06 2.75
N THR A 100 -3.22 4.99 1.80
CA THR A 100 -2.35 5.06 0.63
C THR A 100 -2.12 6.50 0.22
N LEU A 101 -0.86 6.90 0.07
CA LEU A 101 -0.45 8.13 -0.61
C LEU A 101 0.46 7.76 -1.77
N THR A 102 0.10 8.17 -2.99
CA THR A 102 0.91 7.97 -4.19
C THR A 102 1.19 9.31 -4.85
N LEU A 103 2.45 9.71 -4.86
CA LEU A 103 2.91 10.94 -5.47
C LEU A 103 3.82 10.62 -6.65
N THR A 104 3.77 11.42 -7.71
CA THR A 104 4.60 11.23 -8.91
C THR A 104 5.39 12.50 -9.20
N THR A 105 6.70 12.39 -9.39
CA THR A 105 7.54 13.51 -9.80
C THR A 105 7.37 13.82 -11.29
N PRO A 106 7.81 15.00 -11.77
CA PRO A 106 7.68 15.38 -13.18
C PRO A 106 8.43 14.44 -14.15
N ASP A 107 9.51 13.79 -13.71
CA ASP A 107 10.26 12.79 -14.46
C ASP A 107 9.67 11.36 -14.37
N GLY A 108 8.59 11.17 -13.62
CA GLY A 108 7.86 9.91 -13.52
C GLY A 108 8.26 8.98 -12.37
N MET A 109 9.21 9.37 -11.51
CA MET A 109 9.49 8.63 -10.28
C MET A 109 8.27 8.62 -9.35
N ARG A 110 7.92 7.44 -8.83
CA ARG A 110 6.78 7.26 -7.93
C ARG A 110 7.21 7.20 -6.47
N LEU A 111 6.63 8.06 -5.65
CA LEU A 111 6.75 8.02 -4.19
C LEU A 111 5.47 7.45 -3.58
N ASN A 112 5.58 6.36 -2.83
CA ASN A 112 4.42 5.66 -2.25
C ASN A 112 4.55 5.57 -0.73
N PHE A 113 3.44 5.77 -0.02
CA PHE A 113 3.31 5.51 1.40
C PHE A 113 2.08 4.64 1.64
N TRP A 114 2.25 3.51 2.32
CA TRP A 114 1.20 2.54 2.57
C TRP A 114 1.03 2.24 4.05
N GLY A 115 -0.22 2.24 4.53
CA GLY A 115 -0.57 1.84 5.89
C GLY A 115 -0.23 2.86 6.97
N PHE A 116 -0.06 4.14 6.62
CA PHE A 116 0.25 5.20 7.57
C PHE A 116 -1.04 5.79 8.14
N CYS A 117 -1.45 5.30 9.31
CA CYS A 117 -2.61 5.83 10.02
C CYS A 117 -2.21 6.51 11.33
N PHE A 118 -2.16 7.85 11.32
CA PHE A 118 -1.64 8.65 12.45
C PHE A 118 -0.24 8.22 12.89
N ALA A 119 0.58 7.92 11.88
CA ALA A 119 1.96 7.47 12.02
C ALA A 119 2.77 8.10 10.90
N THR A 120 4.07 8.25 11.08
CA THR A 120 4.89 8.97 10.12
C THR A 120 6.26 8.37 9.92
N ILE A 121 6.91 8.80 8.83
CA ILE A 121 8.35 8.70 8.61
C ILE A 121 8.95 10.08 8.91
N PRO A 122 10.06 10.17 9.67
CA PRO A 122 10.74 11.43 9.92
C PRO A 122 11.07 12.18 8.62
N GLU A 123 10.94 13.50 8.66
CA GLU A 123 11.17 14.36 7.49
C GLU A 123 12.56 14.17 6.87
N GLN A 124 13.60 13.99 7.70
CA GLN A 124 14.97 13.75 7.22
C GLN A 124 15.06 12.43 6.43
N THR A 125 14.37 11.39 6.85
CA THR A 125 14.35 10.10 6.14
C THR A 125 13.61 10.20 4.81
N ILE A 126 12.48 10.92 4.75
CA ILE A 126 11.80 11.18 3.47
C ILE A 126 12.73 11.97 2.54
N TYR A 127 13.38 13.01 3.05
CA TYR A 127 14.32 13.84 2.31
C TYR A 127 15.47 13.02 1.72
N ASP A 128 16.16 12.22 2.56
CA ASP A 128 17.34 11.46 2.15
C ASP A 128 16.98 10.44 1.05
N PHE A 129 15.84 9.77 1.20
CA PHE A 129 15.37 8.78 0.23
C PHE A 129 14.95 9.40 -1.10
N VAL A 130 14.18 10.48 -1.06
CA VAL A 130 13.74 11.20 -2.28
C VAL A 130 14.95 11.77 -3.01
N ARG A 131 15.88 12.42 -2.28
CA ARG A 131 17.10 12.97 -2.87
C ARG A 131 17.98 11.87 -3.47
N PHE A 132 18.17 10.76 -2.76
CA PHE A 132 18.96 9.63 -3.26
C PHE A 132 18.32 9.03 -4.51
N ALA A 133 17.00 8.79 -4.49
CA ALA A 133 16.28 8.21 -5.61
C ALA A 133 16.33 9.09 -6.86
N ALA A 134 16.12 10.40 -6.71
CA ALA A 134 16.26 11.35 -7.81
C ALA A 134 17.70 11.40 -8.36
N THR A 135 18.71 11.39 -7.47
CA THR A 135 20.13 11.42 -7.88
C THR A 135 20.56 10.14 -8.60
N GLU A 136 20.00 9.00 -8.21
CA GLU A 136 20.36 7.69 -8.74
C GLU A 136 19.37 7.15 -9.77
N GLU A 137 18.43 7.99 -10.22
CA GLU A 137 17.45 7.69 -11.27
C GLU A 137 16.61 6.45 -10.95
N ALA A 138 16.09 6.35 -9.71
CA ALA A 138 15.19 5.28 -9.32
C ALA A 138 13.77 5.56 -9.81
N ASP A 139 13.06 4.54 -10.30
CA ASP A 139 11.67 4.65 -10.74
C ASP A 139 10.67 4.77 -9.59
N ALA A 140 11.02 4.27 -8.41
CA ALA A 140 10.13 4.33 -7.27
C ALA A 140 10.85 4.31 -5.92
N VAL A 141 10.27 5.06 -4.98
CA VAL A 141 10.48 4.97 -3.54
C VAL A 141 9.17 4.58 -2.89
N SER A 142 9.20 3.62 -1.98
CA SER A 142 8.01 3.15 -1.27
C SER A 142 8.30 2.99 0.20
N PHE A 143 7.44 3.56 1.04
CA PHE A 143 7.40 3.33 2.48
C PHE A 143 6.15 2.55 2.83
N ALA A 144 6.28 1.55 3.69
CA ALA A 144 5.15 0.75 4.14
C ALA A 144 5.22 0.55 5.64
N LYS A 145 4.10 0.79 6.33
CA LYS A 145 3.94 0.42 7.73
C LYS A 145 2.99 -0.77 7.81
N PHE A 146 3.38 -1.79 8.57
CA PHE A 146 2.59 -3.01 8.78
C PHE A 146 2.10 -3.07 10.23
N PRO A 147 0.87 -2.62 10.53
CA PRO A 147 0.32 -2.62 11.89
C PRO A 147 0.33 -4.01 12.54
N ALA A 148 0.02 -5.06 11.76
CA ALA A 148 -0.05 -6.44 12.24
C ALA A 148 1.30 -7.01 12.71
N GLN A 149 2.42 -6.45 12.27
CA GLN A 149 3.77 -6.91 12.60
C GLN A 149 4.44 -5.97 13.62
N LYS A 150 3.73 -5.62 14.70
CA LYS A 150 4.21 -4.66 15.71
C LYS A 150 4.54 -3.27 15.14
N GLY A 151 3.90 -2.88 14.04
CA GLY A 151 4.10 -1.57 13.41
C GLY A 151 5.40 -1.42 12.63
N VAL A 152 6.00 -2.54 12.20
CA VAL A 152 7.21 -2.60 11.39
C VAL A 152 7.12 -1.71 10.14
N GLN A 153 8.21 -1.03 9.83
CA GLN A 153 8.32 -0.05 8.75
C GLN A 153 9.37 -0.49 7.73
N TYR A 154 8.93 -0.59 6.48
CA TYR A 154 9.80 -0.93 5.35
C TYR A 154 9.97 0.27 4.44
N ALA A 155 11.16 0.39 3.87
CA ALA A 155 11.44 1.28 2.77
C ALA A 155 12.00 0.48 1.59
N LYS A 156 11.57 0.81 0.38
CA LYS A 156 11.99 0.13 -0.85
C LYS A 156 12.33 1.15 -1.93
N LEU A 157 13.45 0.94 -2.62
CA LEU A 157 13.79 1.66 -3.85
C LEU A 157 13.86 0.68 -5.02
N THR A 158 13.36 1.09 -6.18
CA THR A 158 13.27 0.21 -7.36
C THR A 158 13.76 0.90 -8.61
N TRP A 159 14.59 0.19 -9.38
CA TRP A 159 14.94 0.48 -10.76
C TRP A 159 14.32 -0.62 -11.63
N MET A 160 13.19 -0.32 -12.25
CA MET A 160 12.42 -1.20 -13.13
C MET A 160 13.13 -1.46 -14.47
N ASP A 161 13.92 -0.49 -14.94
CA ASP A 161 14.84 -0.62 -16.06
C ASP A 161 16.24 -0.18 -15.63
N ALA A 162 16.91 -1.04 -14.87
CA ALA A 162 18.21 -0.71 -14.28
C ALA A 162 19.31 -0.50 -15.32
N ASP A 163 19.19 -1.13 -16.50
CA ASP A 163 20.16 -1.00 -17.60
C ASP A 163 20.19 0.43 -18.18
N SER A 164 19.04 1.11 -18.18
CA SER A 164 18.93 2.52 -18.62
C SER A 164 19.81 3.49 -17.83
N THR A 165 20.18 3.15 -16.60
CA THR A 165 21.07 3.96 -15.75
C THR A 165 22.54 3.92 -16.19
N GLY A 166 22.90 3.05 -17.15
CA GLY A 166 24.27 2.82 -17.61
C GLY A 166 25.18 2.14 -16.59
N LYS A 167 24.63 1.64 -15.48
CA LYS A 167 25.37 0.95 -14.41
C LYS A 167 25.22 -0.55 -14.58
N ASP A 168 26.34 -1.28 -14.55
CA ASP A 168 26.28 -2.74 -14.39
C ASP A 168 25.69 -3.10 -13.00
N PRO A 169 25.22 -4.34 -12.80
CA PRO A 169 24.61 -4.74 -11.54
C PRO A 169 25.52 -4.57 -10.31
N ARG A 170 26.84 -4.69 -10.48
CA ARG A 170 27.79 -4.47 -9.39
C ARG A 170 27.94 -2.98 -9.06
N ALA A 171 27.94 -2.11 -10.06
CA ALA A 171 27.98 -0.67 -9.91
C ALA A 171 26.72 -0.15 -9.22
N LEU A 172 25.55 -0.64 -9.63
CA LEU A 172 24.28 -0.29 -8.99
C LEU A 172 24.27 -0.72 -7.50
N LYS A 173 24.72 -1.94 -7.18
CA LYS A 173 24.88 -2.40 -5.79
C LYS A 173 25.84 -1.55 -4.96
N ARG A 174 26.93 -1.05 -5.56
CA ARG A 174 27.85 -0.12 -4.87
C ARG A 174 27.16 1.20 -4.53
N THR A 175 26.35 1.72 -5.46
CA THR A 175 25.54 2.92 -5.22
C THR A 175 24.65 2.78 -4.00
N TRP A 176 23.95 1.65 -3.85
CA TRP A 176 23.02 1.43 -2.74
C TRP A 176 23.66 1.50 -1.35
N ASN A 177 24.97 1.26 -1.23
CA ASN A 177 25.68 1.39 0.05
C ASN A 177 25.81 2.83 0.55
N ARG A 178 25.54 3.84 -0.30
CA ARG A 178 25.56 5.26 0.09
C ARG A 178 24.34 5.67 0.88
N LEU A 179 23.21 4.97 0.74
CA LEU A 179 22.02 5.20 1.55
C LEU A 179 22.02 4.22 2.73
N GLN A 180 22.18 4.75 3.94
CA GLN A 180 22.09 3.94 5.17
C GLN A 180 20.63 3.67 5.52
N ARG A 181 20.37 2.57 6.23
CA ARG A 181 19.05 2.29 6.80
C ARG A 181 18.88 3.16 8.05
N PRO A 182 17.90 4.07 8.11
CA PRO A 182 17.57 4.81 9.32
C PRO A 182 17.04 3.86 10.41
N GLU A 183 17.18 4.23 11.69
CA GLU A 183 16.81 3.35 12.80
C GLU A 183 15.32 3.00 12.80
N GLU A 184 14.47 3.94 12.38
CA GLU A 184 13.01 3.79 12.31
C GLU A 184 12.50 2.90 11.17
N ILE A 185 13.38 2.56 10.20
CA ILE A 185 13.07 1.66 9.09
C ILE A 185 13.62 0.28 9.43
N ASP A 186 12.76 -0.67 9.79
CA ASP A 186 13.17 -2.04 10.13
C ASP A 186 13.79 -2.78 8.94
N ARG A 187 13.38 -2.47 7.71
CA ARG A 187 13.93 -3.08 6.50
C ARG A 187 14.02 -2.10 5.35
N LEU A 188 15.22 -1.96 4.81
CA LEU A 188 15.49 -1.22 3.59
C LEU A 188 15.85 -2.19 2.47
N THR A 189 15.10 -2.18 1.37
CA THR A 189 15.37 -3.05 0.23
C THR A 189 15.53 -2.26 -1.07
N PHE A 190 16.54 -2.61 -1.84
CA PHE A 190 16.79 -2.09 -3.18
C PHE A 190 16.56 -3.20 -4.20
N TYR A 191 15.91 -2.89 -5.32
CA TYR A 191 15.73 -3.81 -6.43
C TYR A 191 16.19 -3.18 -7.73
N GLY A 192 17.05 -3.86 -8.48
CA GLY A 192 17.38 -3.52 -9.86
C GLY A 192 16.94 -4.63 -10.80
N TYR A 193 16.12 -4.29 -11.78
CA TYR A 193 15.65 -5.20 -12.81
C TYR A 193 16.44 -4.96 -14.10
N TYR A 194 17.19 -5.97 -14.53
CA TYR A 194 17.88 -6.03 -15.81
C TYR A 194 17.14 -7.02 -16.73
N PRO A 195 17.44 -7.05 -18.04
CA PRO A 195 16.80 -7.98 -18.97
C PRO A 195 16.94 -9.46 -18.58
N ASP A 196 18.09 -9.86 -18.03
CA ASP A 196 18.47 -11.24 -17.73
C ASP A 196 18.67 -11.53 -16.23
N GLU A 197 18.68 -10.50 -15.36
CA GLU A 197 18.79 -10.67 -13.92
C GLU A 197 17.99 -9.65 -13.11
N VAL A 198 17.58 -10.08 -11.91
CA VAL A 198 17.12 -9.18 -10.85
C VAL A 198 18.13 -9.21 -9.73
N VAL A 199 18.63 -8.04 -9.35
CA VAL A 199 19.48 -7.86 -8.18
C VAL A 199 18.70 -7.24 -7.05
N ALA A 200 18.93 -7.75 -5.83
CA ALA A 200 18.34 -7.21 -4.63
C ALA A 200 19.38 -7.02 -3.55
N MET A 201 19.27 -5.93 -2.79
CA MET A 201 19.99 -5.76 -1.53
C MET A 201 18.99 -5.43 -0.44
N THR A 202 18.98 -6.21 0.63
CA THR A 202 18.16 -5.97 1.80
C THR A 202 19.06 -5.65 2.98
N ASN A 203 18.76 -4.59 3.70
CA ASN A 203 19.33 -4.25 4.99
C ASN A 203 18.22 -4.36 6.02
N ASP A 204 18.23 -5.43 6.80
CA ASP A 204 17.24 -5.73 7.83
C ASP A 204 17.81 -5.39 9.21
N ALA A 205 16.99 -4.83 10.10
CA ALA A 205 17.42 -4.42 11.44
C ALA A 205 17.93 -5.58 12.30
N VAL A 206 17.44 -6.80 12.05
CA VAL A 206 17.82 -8.01 12.80
C VAL A 206 18.91 -8.78 12.08
N ASP A 207 18.71 -9.02 10.78
CA ASP A 207 19.54 -9.92 9.98
C ASP A 207 20.73 -9.23 9.29
N GLY A 208 20.78 -7.90 9.33
CA GLY A 208 21.79 -7.10 8.66
C GLY A 208 21.64 -7.09 7.14
N LYS A 209 22.75 -6.81 6.45
CA LYS A 209 22.79 -6.62 5.01
C LYS A 209 23.00 -7.93 4.26
N LYS A 210 22.11 -8.23 3.32
CA LYS A 210 22.16 -9.39 2.40
C LYS A 210 22.00 -8.89 0.96
N THR A 211 22.69 -9.53 0.03
CA THR A 211 22.62 -9.21 -1.40
C THR A 211 22.38 -10.49 -2.17
N GLU A 212 21.43 -10.45 -3.10
CA GLU A 212 21.00 -11.59 -3.88
C GLU A 212 20.89 -11.20 -5.35
N SER A 213 20.99 -12.20 -6.22
CA SER A 213 20.80 -12.03 -7.66
C SER A 213 20.08 -13.27 -8.16
N SER A 214 19.05 -13.06 -8.95
CA SER A 214 18.21 -14.13 -9.51
C SER A 214 18.10 -13.94 -11.01
N PRO A 215 18.09 -15.01 -11.82
CA PRO A 215 17.89 -14.88 -13.24
C PRO A 215 16.48 -14.34 -13.54
N ALA A 216 16.38 -13.58 -14.62
CA ALA A 216 15.17 -13.01 -15.17
C ALA A 216 15.06 -13.35 -16.66
N GLY A 217 13.93 -13.02 -17.29
CA GLY A 217 13.77 -13.14 -18.74
C GLY A 217 14.09 -14.53 -19.29
N GLU A 218 14.98 -14.58 -20.28
CA GLU A 218 15.44 -15.81 -20.93
C GLU A 218 16.22 -16.71 -19.97
N ALA A 219 17.13 -16.16 -19.16
CA ALA A 219 17.90 -16.94 -18.19
C ALA A 219 17.01 -17.62 -17.14
N PHE A 220 15.89 -16.98 -16.75
CA PHE A 220 14.89 -17.60 -15.88
C PHE A 220 14.20 -18.78 -16.58
N ASN A 221 13.79 -18.58 -17.83
CA ASN A 221 13.13 -19.61 -18.63
C ASN A 221 14.04 -20.83 -18.83
N GLU A 222 15.32 -20.62 -19.13
CA GLU A 222 16.31 -21.68 -19.26
C GLU A 222 16.51 -22.45 -17.96
N LYS A 223 16.69 -21.73 -16.83
CA LYS A 223 16.89 -22.34 -15.52
C LYS A 223 15.73 -23.24 -15.09
N TRP A 224 14.51 -22.86 -15.44
CA TRP A 224 13.29 -23.56 -15.02
C TRP A 224 12.63 -24.39 -16.13
N GLY A 225 13.26 -24.49 -17.31
CA GLY A 225 12.73 -25.26 -18.45
C GLY A 225 11.39 -24.75 -18.99
N LEU A 226 11.11 -23.46 -18.83
CA LEU A 226 9.85 -22.84 -19.28
C LEU A 226 9.97 -22.47 -20.76
N LYS A 227 9.16 -23.09 -21.62
CA LYS A 227 9.02 -22.67 -23.02
C LYS A 227 7.96 -21.58 -23.09
N ARG A 228 8.27 -20.47 -23.76
CA ARG A 228 7.27 -19.45 -24.14
C ARG A 228 6.50 -19.89 -25.37
#